data_AF-A0A2E8HNQ9-F1
#
_entry.id   AF-A0A2E8HNQ9-F1
#
_cell.length_a   1.000
_cell.length_b   1.000
_cell.length_c   1.000
_cell.angle_alpha   90.00
_cell.angle_beta   90.00
_cell.angle_gamma   90.00
#
_symmetry.space_group_name_H-M   'P 1'
#
loop_
_entity.id
_entity.type
_entity.pdbx_description
1 polymer ?
#
loop_
_entity_poly.entity_id
_entity_poly.type
_entity_poly.pdbx_seq_one_letter_code
_entity_poly.pdbx_strand_id
1 'polypeptide(L)' 'MYEAYWGLREKPFENTPDPRFLFQSDETADVYIRLLYTLKSNRGAALLTGESGCGKTLVIRALLQQLDP' A
#
# COMPACT_ATOMS: atom_id res chain seq x y z
N MET A 1 1.11 15.40 -22.29
CA MET A 1 0.18 15.24 -23.44
C MET A 1 -1.08 14.50 -23.02
N TYR A 2 -0.96 13.36 -22.35
CA TYR A 2 -2.11 12.67 -21.73
C TYR A 2 -2.65 13.43 -20.51
N GLU A 3 -1.77 14.06 -19.74
CA GLU A 3 -2.13 14.77 -18.51
C GLU A 3 -3.04 15.96 -18.79
N ALA A 4 -2.68 16.79 -19.77
CA ALA A 4 -3.49 17.93 -20.19
C ALA A 4 -4.82 17.50 -20.84
N TYR A 5 -4.84 16.40 -21.60
CA TYR A 5 -6.04 15.89 -22.25
C TYR A 5 -7.05 15.30 -21.25
N TRP A 6 -6.57 14.56 -20.24
CA TRP A 6 -7.41 13.90 -19.23
C TRP A 6 -7.53 14.67 -17.91
N GLY A 7 -6.90 15.84 -17.78
CA GLY A 7 -6.88 16.63 -16.55
C GLY A 7 -6.14 15.95 -15.39
N LEU A 8 -5.15 15.11 -15.69
CA LEU A 8 -4.37 14.40 -14.67
C LEU A 8 -3.29 15.31 -14.10
N ARG A 9 -3.04 15.17 -12.79
CA ARG A 9 -2.00 15.93 -12.09
C ARG A 9 -0.60 15.38 -12.34
N GLU A 10 -0.52 14.11 -12.69
CA GLU A 10 0.71 13.33 -12.78
C GLU A 10 0.60 12.35 -13.96
N LYS A 11 1.74 11.84 -14.42
CA LYS A 11 1.78 10.89 -15.52
C LYS A 11 1.07 9.58 -15.12
N PRO A 12 0.04 9.14 -15.87
CA PRO A 12 -0.68 7.92 -15.54
C PRO A 12 0.13 6.67 -15.92
N PHE A 13 -0.20 5.55 -15.28
CA PHE A 13 0.30 4.20 -15.61
C PHE A 13 1.82 4.04 -15.58
N GLU A 14 2.48 4.67 -14.61
CA GLU A 14 3.90 4.41 -14.34
C GLU A 14 4.13 2.94 -13.93
N ASN A 15 5.27 2.38 -14.35
CA ASN A 15 5.59 0.96 -14.09
C ASN A 15 5.81 0.65 -12.61
N THR A 16 6.09 1.68 -11.79
CA THR A 16 6.31 1.50 -10.36
C THR A 16 5.01 1.84 -9.63
N PRO A 17 4.42 0.89 -8.87
CA PRO A 17 3.24 1.19 -8.08
C PRO A 17 3.61 2.15 -6.94
N ASP A 18 3.00 3.34 -6.97
CA ASP A 18 3.21 4.38 -5.99
C ASP A 18 2.22 4.23 -4.82
N PRO A 19 2.71 4.08 -3.57
CA PRO A 19 1.87 3.94 -2.37
C PRO A 19 0.80 5.02 -2.19
N ARG A 20 0.98 6.24 -2.75
CA ARG A 20 0.00 7.33 -2.70
C ARG A 20 -1.33 6.97 -3.38
N PHE A 21 -1.30 6.03 -4.32
CA PHE A 21 -2.49 5.54 -5.02
C PHE A 21 -3.02 4.22 -4.43
N LEU A 22 -2.57 3.81 -3.24
CA LEU A 22 -3.17 2.66 -2.55
C LEU A 22 -4.64 2.95 -2.24
N PHE A 23 -5.53 2.15 -2.82
CA PHE A 23 -6.95 2.20 -2.50
C PHE A 23 -7.18 1.58 -1.13
N GLN A 24 -7.63 2.38 -0.16
CA GLN A 24 -7.99 1.89 1.17
C GLN A 24 -9.36 1.21 1.15
N SER A 25 -9.41 -0.02 0.63
CA SER A 25 -10.56 -0.90 0.84
C SER A 25 -10.67 -1.32 2.31
N ASP A 26 -11.85 -1.78 2.72
CA ASP A 26 -12.06 -2.34 4.07
C ASP A 26 -11.07 -3.48 4.35
N GLU A 27 -10.82 -4.35 3.37
CA GLU A 27 -9.85 -5.43 3.47
C GLU A 27 -8.42 -4.92 3.70
N THR A 28 -8.04 -3.85 2.98
CA THR A 28 -6.72 -3.24 3.11
C THR A 28 -6.54 -2.59 4.48
N ALA A 29 -7.59 -1.93 4.98
CA ALA A 29 -7.60 -1.34 6.32
C ALA A 29 -7.47 -2.42 7.41
N ASP A 30 -8.15 -3.55 7.25
CA ASP A 30 -8.09 -4.66 8.21
C ASP A 30 -6.69 -5.30 8.27
N VAL A 31 -6.07 -5.52 7.10
CA VAL A 31 -4.67 -5.98 7.01
C VAL A 31 -3.73 -4.99 7.67
N TYR A 32 -3.91 -3.70 7.41
CA TYR A 32 -3.09 -2.63 7.96
C TYR A 32 -3.13 -2.61 9.49
N ILE A 33 -4.33 -2.68 10.09
CA ILE A 33 -4.53 -2.72 11.55
C ILE A 33 -3.84 -3.94 12.16
N ARG A 34 -3.97 -5.12 11.55
CA ARG A 34 -3.35 -6.36 12.04
C ARG A 34 -1.81 -6.30 12.00
N LEU A 35 -1.24 -5.74 10.94
CA LEU A 35 0.20 -5.56 10.83
C LEU A 35 0.71 -4.55 11.87
N LEU A 36 0.06 -3.41 12.01
CA LEU A 36 0.39 -2.42 13.05
C LEU A 36 0.31 -3.01 14.46
N TYR A 37 -0.74 -3.78 14.74
CA TYR A 37 -0.89 -4.43 16.04
C TYR A 37 0.26 -5.41 16.30
N THR A 38 0.66 -6.21 15.30
CA THR A 38 1.78 -7.14 15.42
C THR A 38 3.08 -6.39 15.74
N LEU A 39 3.35 -5.31 15.02
CA LEU A 39 4.53 -4.47 15.24
C LEU A 39 4.55 -3.85 16.64
N LYS A 40 3.43 -3.27 17.08
CA LYS A 40 3.30 -2.65 18.42
C LYS A 40 3.36 -3.66 19.55
N SER A 41 2.91 -4.89 19.32
CA SER A 41 2.85 -5.94 20.33
C SER A 41 4.16 -6.74 20.46
N ASN A 42 5.23 -6.36 19.74
CA ASN A 42 6.49 -7.11 19.67
C ASN A 42 6.30 -8.61 19.37
N ARG A 43 5.27 -8.94 18.57
CA ARG A 43 5.11 -10.30 18.06
C ARG A 43 6.15 -10.47 16.96
N GLY A 44 7.16 -11.31 17.20
CA GLY A 44 8.41 -11.35 16.43
C GLY A 44 8.30 -11.47 14.90
N ALA A 45 7.16 -11.90 14.34
CA ALA A 45 6.90 -11.87 12.89
C ALA A 45 5.40 -11.84 12.56
N ALA A 46 5.05 -11.31 11.38
CA ALA A 46 3.76 -11.47 10.72
C ALA A 46 3.96 -11.98 9.28
N LEU A 47 2.97 -12.75 8.80
CA LEU A 47 2.94 -13.27 7.43
C LEU A 47 1.71 -12.73 6.70
N LEU A 48 1.92 -12.02 5.60
CA LEU A 48 0.86 -11.58 4.70
C LEU A 48 0.82 -12.49 3.46
N THR A 49 -0.29 -13.20 3.27
CA THR A 49 -0.50 -14.13 2.15
C THR A 49 -1.54 -13.59 1.16
N GLY A 50 -1.59 -14.16 -0.04
CA GLY A 50 -2.49 -13.77 -1.12
C GLY A 50 -1.90 -14.06 -2.49
N GLU A 51 -2.71 -14.02 -3.54
CA GLU A 51 -2.28 -14.33 -4.90
C GLU A 51 -1.36 -13.26 -5.51
N SER A 52 -0.69 -13.58 -6.61
CA SER A 52 0.11 -12.60 -7.36
C SER A 52 -0.78 -11.46 -7.84
N GLY A 53 -0.34 -10.21 -7.64
CA GLY A 53 -1.12 -9.03 -8.02
C GLY A 53 -2.11 -8.52 -6.97
N CYS A 54 -2.33 -9.19 -5.82
CA CYS A 54 -3.24 -8.71 -4.76
C CYS A 54 -2.71 -7.52 -3.94
N GLY A 55 -1.69 -6.79 -4.40
CA GLY A 55 -1.21 -5.58 -3.71
C GLY A 55 -0.40 -5.81 -2.42
N LYS A 56 -0.01 -7.05 -2.07
CA LYS A 56 0.78 -7.37 -0.85
C LYS A 56 2.00 -6.45 -0.67
N THR A 57 2.83 -6.32 -1.71
CA THR A 57 4.04 -5.47 -1.68
C THR A 57 3.68 -3.99 -1.54
N LEU A 58 2.59 -3.55 -2.16
CA LEU A 58 2.13 -2.16 -2.09
C LEU A 58 1.66 -1.80 -0.68
N VAL A 59 0.88 -2.68 -0.03
CA VAL A 59 0.42 -2.50 1.35
C VAL A 59 1.59 -2.42 2.33
N ILE A 60 2.59 -3.30 2.20
CA ILE A 60 3.79 -3.27 3.04
C ILE A 60 4.56 -1.96 2.84
N ARG A 61 4.74 -1.50 1.59
CA ARG A 61 5.43 -0.23 1.31
C ARG A 61 4.68 0.97 1.88
N ALA A 62 3.35 1.00 1.78
CA ALA A 62 2.52 2.06 2.36
C ALA A 62 2.61 2.07 3.90
N LEU A 63 2.63 0.89 4.53
CA LEU A 63 2.83 0.75 5.97
C LEU A 63 4.20 1.26 6.42
N LEU A 64 5.27 0.94 5.69
CA LEU A 64 6.61 1.41 6.00
C LEU A 64 6.72 2.95 5.93
N GLN A 65 6.09 3.59 4.93
CA GLN A 65 6.06 5.05 4.83
C GLN A 65 5.34 5.74 5.99
N GLN A 66 4.47 5.04 6.72
CA GLN A 66 3.76 5.58 7.89
C GLN A 66 4.51 5.33 9.21
N LEU A 67 5.47 4.40 9.21
CA LEU A 67 6.29 4.05 10.37
C LEU A 67 7.61 4.82 10.42
N ASP A 68 8.08 5.30 9.26
CA ASP A 68 9.24 6.18 9.16
C ASP A 68 8.85 7.60 9.69
N PRO A 69 9.63 8.19 10.63
CA PRO A 69 9.33 9.50 11.22
C PRO A 69 9.49 10.69 10.27
#